data_AF-A0A9N7NSZ7-F1
#
_entry.id   AF-A0A9N7NSZ7-F1
#
_cell.length_a   1.000
_cell.length_b   1.000
_cell.length_c   1.000
_cell.angle_alpha   90.00
_cell.angle_beta   90.00
_cell.angle_gamma   90.00
#
_symmetry.space_group_name_H-M   'P 1'
#
loop_
_entity.id
_entity.type
_entity.pdbx_description
1 polymer ?
#
loop_
_entity_poly.entity_id
_entity_poly.type
_entity_poly.pdbx_seq_one_letter_code
_entity_poly.pdbx_strand_id
1 'polypeptide(L)'
;MQIPQRLYTLDELRLNGIETTSLLSPLDATLSSVERGIQAAAVLGGAAAWNFLELNPQQIFFLSLGLLFLWTLDAVTFNGGISFLVLDTLGHSFSQKYHNRVVQHEAGHFLIAYLLGILPKGYTLTSLEALKKEGSLNVQAGTAFVDFEFLEEVGLLKPTIISLNYTLNRFSCIALAGVATEYLLFGTAEGGLADINTLDRLLKSLGFTQKKADAQVRWAVLNTVLLLRRHEKARAMLAEAMSEGQSISSCVQMIEKTIDVDDL
;
A
#
# COMPACT_ATOMS: atom_id res chain seq x y z
N MET A 1 20.26 -1.21 -12.92
CA MET A 1 20.63 -2.61 -13.29
C MET A 1 19.73 -3.63 -12.57
N GLN A 2 18.89 -4.39 -13.30
CA GLN A 2 17.99 -5.43 -12.74
C GLN A 2 18.75 -6.73 -12.45
N ILE A 3 18.42 -7.41 -11.35
CA ILE A 3 19.05 -8.66 -10.93
C ILE A 3 18.63 -9.80 -11.87
N PRO A 4 19.54 -10.71 -12.28
CA PRO A 4 19.20 -11.82 -13.17
C PRO A 4 18.07 -12.68 -12.60
N GLN A 5 17.09 -13.01 -13.44
CA GLN A 5 15.95 -13.83 -13.03
C GLN A 5 16.41 -15.29 -12.86
N ARG A 6 16.49 -15.73 -11.60
CA ARG A 6 16.76 -17.12 -11.22
C ARG A 6 15.96 -17.50 -9.97
N LEU A 7 15.95 -18.78 -9.65
CA LEU A 7 15.31 -19.28 -8.44
C LEU A 7 16.15 -18.91 -7.22
N TYR A 8 15.75 -17.87 -6.51
CA TYR A 8 16.40 -17.47 -5.26
C TYR A 8 15.89 -18.30 -4.07
N THR A 9 16.80 -18.72 -3.19
CA THR A 9 16.43 -19.42 -1.96
C THR A 9 16.13 -18.43 -0.82
N LEU A 10 15.47 -18.88 0.23
CA LEU A 10 15.25 -18.04 1.42
C LEU A 10 16.57 -17.67 2.10
N ASP A 11 17.56 -18.56 2.06
CA ASP A 11 18.87 -18.31 2.65
C ASP A 11 19.64 -17.23 1.86
N GLU A 12 19.51 -17.19 0.54
CA GLU A 12 20.08 -16.10 -0.26
C GLU A 12 19.47 -14.74 0.07
N LEU A 13 18.16 -14.68 0.35
CA LEU A 13 17.51 -13.45 0.81
C LEU A 13 18.02 -13.06 2.20
N ARG A 14 18.15 -14.02 3.13
CA ARG A 14 18.72 -13.78 4.47
C ARG A 14 20.16 -13.30 4.42
N LEU A 15 20.98 -13.83 3.52
CA LEU A 15 22.35 -13.36 3.29
C LEU A 15 22.41 -11.91 2.82
N ASN A 16 21.36 -11.43 2.15
CA ASN A 16 21.18 -10.02 1.79
C ASN A 16 20.48 -9.19 2.89
N GLY A 17 20.31 -9.76 4.09
CA GLY A 17 19.63 -9.11 5.22
C GLY A 17 18.15 -8.88 4.95
N ILE A 18 17.47 -9.83 4.30
CA ILE A 18 16.03 -9.78 4.03
C ILE A 18 15.34 -10.93 4.76
N GLU A 19 14.52 -10.60 5.75
CA GLU A 19 13.67 -11.55 6.46
C GLU A 19 12.27 -11.57 5.85
N THR A 20 11.98 -12.60 5.06
CA THR A 20 10.71 -12.70 4.32
C THR A 20 9.48 -12.76 5.22
N THR A 21 9.60 -13.28 6.44
CA THR A 21 8.50 -13.34 7.42
C THR A 21 8.09 -11.94 7.87
N SER A 22 9.07 -11.07 8.13
CA SER A 22 8.85 -9.70 8.61
C SER A 22 8.40 -8.76 7.47
N LEU A 23 8.69 -9.12 6.22
CA LEU A 23 8.36 -8.34 5.02
C LEU A 23 7.02 -8.75 4.38
N LEU A 24 6.71 -10.06 4.31
CA LEU A 24 5.55 -10.58 3.58
C LEU A 24 4.36 -10.96 4.49
N SER A 25 4.47 -10.74 5.80
CA SER A 25 3.37 -10.91 6.75
C SER A 25 3.09 -9.59 7.47
N PRO A 26 2.39 -8.64 6.83
CA PRO A 26 2.05 -7.37 7.45
C PRO A 26 1.26 -7.57 8.76
N LEU A 27 1.61 -6.81 9.80
CA LEU A 27 1.06 -6.99 11.16
C LEU A 27 0.04 -5.94 11.61
N ASP A 28 -0.27 -4.92 10.78
CA ASP A 28 -1.22 -3.82 11.09
C ASP A 28 -1.11 -3.23 12.52
N ALA A 29 0.10 -3.23 13.10
CA ALA A 29 0.29 -2.99 14.52
C ALA A 29 -0.02 -1.52 14.92
N THR A 30 0.38 -0.55 14.09
CA THR A 30 0.10 0.87 14.33
C THR A 30 -1.35 1.22 14.14
N LEU A 31 -1.98 0.76 13.04
CA LEU A 31 -3.39 1.00 12.78
C LEU A 31 -4.28 0.36 13.84
N SER A 32 -4.00 -0.89 14.25
CA SER A 32 -4.74 -1.55 15.33
C SER A 32 -4.57 -0.83 16.69
N SER A 33 -3.43 -0.19 16.93
CA SER A 33 -3.25 0.64 18.13
C SER A 33 -4.10 1.90 18.09
N VAL A 34 -4.21 2.54 16.92
CA VAL A 34 -5.11 3.68 16.73
C VAL A 34 -6.56 3.25 16.89
N GLU A 35 -6.95 2.13 16.29
CA GLU A 35 -8.30 1.57 16.40
C GLU A 35 -8.69 1.33 17.86
N ARG A 36 -7.82 0.70 18.66
CA ARG A 36 -8.06 0.51 20.10
C ARG A 36 -8.23 1.83 20.85
N GLY A 37 -7.44 2.84 20.49
CA GLY A 37 -7.56 4.20 21.05
C GLY A 37 -8.89 4.85 20.73
N ILE A 38 -9.34 4.76 19.47
CA ILE A 38 -10.63 5.27 19.00
C ILE A 38 -11.78 4.52 19.69
N GLN A 39 -11.72 3.19 19.79
CA GLN A 39 -12.73 2.38 20.48
C GLN A 39 -12.84 2.76 21.96
N ALA A 40 -11.71 2.92 22.66
CA ALA A 40 -11.72 3.38 24.05
C ALA A 40 -12.34 4.78 24.19
N ALA A 41 -11.98 5.71 23.31
CA ALA A 41 -12.57 7.05 23.28
C ALA A 41 -14.07 7.02 22.97
N ALA A 42 -14.53 6.16 22.06
CA ALA A 42 -15.92 6.00 21.71
C ALA A 42 -16.75 5.43 22.88
N VAL A 43 -16.21 4.46 23.62
CA VAL A 43 -16.86 3.91 24.83
C VAL A 43 -16.96 4.96 25.92
N LEU A 44 -15.87 5.66 26.21
CA LEU A 44 -15.86 6.72 27.23
C LEU A 44 -16.75 7.90 26.83
N GLY A 45 -16.71 8.32 25.57
CA GLY A 45 -17.57 9.36 25.01
C GLY A 45 -19.04 8.96 25.03
N GLY A 46 -19.37 7.70 24.72
CA GLY A 46 -20.72 7.16 24.82
C GLY A 46 -21.23 7.14 26.26
N ALA A 47 -20.39 6.75 27.23
CA ALA A 47 -20.73 6.80 28.65
C ALA A 47 -20.92 8.24 29.16
N ALA A 48 -20.08 9.18 28.72
CA ALA A 48 -20.25 10.59 29.05
C ALA A 48 -21.53 11.17 28.43
N ALA A 49 -21.82 10.85 27.17
CA ALA A 49 -23.04 11.28 26.47
C ALA A 49 -24.30 10.69 27.10
N TRP A 50 -24.26 9.43 27.54
CA TRP A 50 -25.34 8.83 28.34
C TRP A 50 -25.64 9.69 29.56
N ASN A 51 -24.61 10.01 30.35
CA ASN A 51 -24.77 10.75 31.60
C ASN A 51 -25.22 12.19 31.37
N PHE A 52 -24.69 12.85 30.34
CA PHE A 52 -24.98 14.25 30.04
C PHE A 52 -26.34 14.47 29.38
N LEU A 53 -26.77 13.56 28.51
CA LEU A 53 -28.03 13.67 27.76
C LEU A 53 -29.19 12.92 28.45
N GLU A 54 -28.95 12.33 29.62
CA GLU A 54 -29.92 11.55 30.41
C GLU A 54 -30.68 10.53 29.55
N LEU A 55 -29.95 9.80 28.70
CA LEU A 55 -30.56 8.88 27.73
C LEU A 55 -31.31 7.75 28.45
N ASN A 56 -32.57 7.54 28.05
CA ASN A 56 -33.39 6.45 28.57
C ASN A 56 -32.91 5.10 27.97
N PRO A 57 -32.91 3.98 28.73
CA PRO A 57 -32.63 2.63 28.22
C PRO A 57 -33.19 2.29 26.83
N GLN A 58 -34.42 2.74 26.50
CA GLN A 58 -35.01 2.53 25.17
C GLN A 58 -34.25 3.28 24.06
N GLN A 59 -33.83 4.52 24.31
CA GLN A 59 -33.07 5.33 23.35
C GLN A 59 -31.68 4.72 23.12
N ILE A 60 -31.00 4.25 24.17
CA ILE A 60 -29.72 3.53 24.04
C ILE A 60 -29.91 2.26 23.20
N PHE A 61 -30.97 1.50 23.45
CA PHE A 61 -31.26 0.31 22.66
C PHE A 61 -31.41 0.64 21.17
N PHE A 62 -32.24 1.62 20.80
CA PHE A 62 -32.40 2.01 19.40
C PHE A 62 -31.14 2.60 18.77
N LEU A 63 -30.34 3.38 19.52
CA LEU A 63 -29.04 3.86 19.06
C LEU A 63 -28.07 2.71 18.79
N SER A 64 -27.97 1.76 19.71
CA SER A 64 -27.11 0.58 19.55
C SER A 64 -27.53 -0.28 18.36
N LEU A 65 -28.85 -0.45 18.16
CA LEU A 65 -29.39 -1.19 17.02
C LEU A 65 -29.12 -0.47 15.70
N GLY A 66 -29.26 0.86 15.68
CA GLY A 66 -28.90 1.69 14.53
C GLY A 66 -27.42 1.60 14.18
N LEU A 67 -26.53 1.69 15.17
CA LEU A 67 -25.08 1.54 14.97
C LEU A 67 -24.71 0.14 14.48
N LEU A 68 -25.31 -0.91 15.06
CA LEU A 68 -25.11 -2.29 14.61
C LEU A 68 -25.59 -2.49 13.17
N PHE A 69 -26.74 -1.90 12.82
CA PHE A 69 -27.25 -1.92 11.46
C PHE A 69 -26.29 -1.23 10.48
N LEU A 70 -25.82 -0.03 10.80
CA LEU A 70 -24.85 0.69 9.96
C LEU A 70 -23.55 -0.09 9.81
N TRP A 71 -23.04 -0.68 10.89
CA TRP A 71 -21.85 -1.51 10.85
C TRP A 71 -22.06 -2.77 9.98
N THR A 72 -23.21 -3.42 10.10
CA THR A 72 -23.55 -4.59 9.27
C THR A 72 -23.71 -4.21 7.81
N LEU A 73 -24.35 -3.07 7.53
CA LEU A 73 -24.51 -2.54 6.17
C LEU A 73 -23.14 -2.27 5.54
N ASP A 74 -22.22 -1.63 6.27
CA ASP A 74 -20.86 -1.42 5.81
C ASP A 74 -20.10 -2.74 5.54
N ALA A 75 -20.18 -3.69 6.48
CA ALA A 75 -19.53 -4.99 6.32
C ALA A 75 -20.05 -5.78 5.12
N VAL A 76 -21.36 -5.74 4.84
CA VAL A 76 -21.97 -6.54 3.76
C VAL A 76 -21.91 -5.82 2.42
N THR A 77 -22.21 -4.52 2.37
CA THR A 77 -22.31 -3.75 1.13
C THR A 77 -20.97 -3.22 0.66
N PHE A 78 -20.11 -2.77 1.58
CA PHE A 78 -18.85 -2.12 1.27
C PHE A 78 -17.64 -2.93 1.76
N ASN A 79 -17.83 -4.16 2.26
CA ASN A 79 -16.75 -4.98 2.80
C ASN A 79 -15.92 -4.24 3.88
N GLY A 80 -16.57 -3.36 4.64
CA GLY A 80 -15.91 -2.54 5.68
C GLY A 80 -15.24 -1.26 5.18
N GLY A 81 -15.45 -0.85 3.93
CA GLY A 81 -14.80 0.33 3.33
C GLY A 81 -15.08 1.64 4.06
N ILE A 82 -16.30 1.87 4.57
CA ILE A 82 -16.63 3.09 5.31
C ILE A 82 -15.93 3.09 6.67
N SER A 83 -15.96 1.97 7.39
CA SER A 83 -15.27 1.82 8.67
C SER A 83 -13.77 2.03 8.51
N PHE A 84 -13.17 1.45 7.46
CA PHE A 84 -11.75 1.64 7.13
C PHE A 84 -11.45 3.10 6.81
N LEU A 85 -12.26 3.78 5.98
CA LEU A 85 -12.06 5.19 5.65
C LEU A 85 -12.07 6.08 6.89
N VAL A 86 -12.98 5.84 7.83
CA VAL A 86 -13.03 6.58 9.10
C VAL A 86 -11.77 6.28 9.92
N LEU A 87 -11.39 5.01 10.06
CA LEU A 87 -10.19 4.62 10.80
C LEU A 87 -8.91 5.21 10.21
N ASP A 88 -8.77 5.18 8.89
CA ASP A 88 -7.64 5.73 8.13
C ASP A 88 -7.57 7.26 8.29
N THR A 89 -8.70 7.95 8.13
CA THR A 89 -8.78 9.41 8.30
C THR A 89 -8.39 9.83 9.73
N LEU A 90 -8.90 9.11 10.74
CA LEU A 90 -8.54 9.35 12.13
C LEU A 90 -7.09 8.94 12.42
N GLY A 91 -6.60 7.87 11.80
CA GLY A 91 -5.20 7.43 11.87
C GLY A 91 -4.23 8.49 11.39
N HIS A 92 -4.49 9.08 10.23
CA HIS A 92 -3.69 10.19 9.73
C HIS A 92 -3.79 11.45 10.60
N SER A 93 -4.95 11.71 11.21
CA SER A 93 -5.17 12.90 12.03
C SER A 93 -4.54 12.81 13.43
N PHE A 94 -4.51 11.61 14.03
CA PHE A 94 -4.09 11.41 15.42
C PHE A 94 -2.74 10.70 15.57
N SER A 95 -2.23 10.05 14.52
CA SER A 95 -0.96 9.30 14.56
C SER A 95 -0.02 9.74 13.45
N GLN A 96 0.93 10.62 13.81
CA GLN A 96 2.03 10.99 12.93
C GLN A 96 2.85 9.77 12.50
N LYS A 97 2.96 8.75 13.37
CA LYS A 97 3.64 7.49 13.05
C LYS A 97 2.94 6.75 11.91
N TYR A 98 1.61 6.68 11.93
CA TYR A 98 0.82 6.04 10.87
C TYR A 98 0.93 6.84 9.57
N HIS A 99 0.74 8.17 9.63
CA HIS A 99 0.89 9.03 8.46
C HIS A 99 2.27 8.88 7.81
N ASN A 100 3.34 8.95 8.60
CA ASN A 100 4.71 8.79 8.08
C ASN A 100 4.93 7.40 7.47
N ARG A 101 4.37 6.34 8.04
CA ARG A 101 4.46 4.99 7.44
C ARG A 101 3.81 4.94 6.07
N VAL A 102 2.57 5.40 5.94
CA VAL A 102 1.82 5.40 4.67
C VAL A 102 2.53 6.25 3.61
N VAL A 103 3.01 7.45 3.96
CA VAL A 103 3.78 8.29 3.03
C VAL A 103 5.01 7.56 2.50
N GLN A 104 5.75 6.88 3.38
CA GLN A 104 6.93 6.12 2.96
C GLN A 104 6.55 4.91 2.10
N HIS A 105 5.45 4.22 2.43
CA HIS A 105 4.91 3.12 1.64
C HIS A 105 4.57 3.56 0.20
N GLU A 106 3.82 4.65 0.06
CA GLU A 106 3.44 5.20 -1.25
C GLU A 106 4.64 5.76 -2.03
N ALA A 107 5.61 6.39 -1.34
CA ALA A 107 6.85 6.84 -1.99
C ALA A 107 7.68 5.66 -2.51
N GLY A 108 7.63 4.50 -1.83
CA GLY A 108 8.22 3.26 -2.31
C GLY A 108 7.63 2.80 -3.64
N HIS A 109 6.29 2.73 -3.70
CA HIS A 109 5.54 2.42 -4.91
C HIS A 109 5.87 3.37 -6.07
N PHE A 110 5.82 4.67 -5.80
CA PHE A 110 6.11 5.70 -6.79
C PHE A 110 7.52 5.57 -7.37
N LEU A 111 8.54 5.48 -6.49
CA LEU A 111 9.94 5.42 -6.93
C LEU A 111 10.22 4.16 -7.75
N ILE A 112 9.74 3.00 -7.31
CA ILE A 112 9.99 1.73 -8.01
C ILE A 112 9.29 1.71 -9.37
N ALA A 113 8.07 2.23 -9.47
CA ALA A 113 7.40 2.37 -10.75
C ALA A 113 8.20 3.26 -11.72
N TYR A 114 8.65 4.42 -11.24
CA TYR A 114 9.46 5.35 -12.04
C TYR A 114 10.77 4.70 -12.53
N LEU A 115 11.53 4.05 -11.63
CA LEU A 115 12.77 3.34 -11.97
C LEU A 115 12.56 2.18 -12.95
N LEU A 116 11.38 1.56 -12.91
CA LEU A 116 11.01 0.50 -13.84
C LEU A 116 10.42 1.03 -15.15
N GLY A 117 10.37 2.35 -15.36
CA GLY A 117 9.89 2.98 -16.59
C GLY A 117 8.38 3.00 -16.73
N ILE A 118 7.64 2.96 -15.61
CA ILE A 118 6.19 3.13 -15.56
C ILE A 118 5.92 4.49 -14.90
N LEU A 119 5.35 5.42 -15.67
CA LEU A 119 5.07 6.76 -15.15
C LEU A 119 3.84 6.72 -14.22
N PRO A 120 3.94 7.22 -12.98
CA PRO A 120 2.77 7.37 -12.11
C PRO A 120 1.79 8.42 -12.68
N LYS A 121 0.49 8.08 -12.72
CA LYS A 121 -0.61 8.98 -13.12
C LYS A 121 -1.13 9.82 -11.95
N GLY A 122 -0.92 9.37 -10.72
CA GLY A 122 -1.42 10.01 -9.51
C GLY A 122 -0.93 9.31 -8.26
N TYR A 123 -1.03 10.00 -7.13
CA TYR A 123 -0.90 9.38 -5.82
C TYR A 123 -1.94 9.96 -4.87
N THR A 124 -2.30 9.17 -3.87
CA THR A 124 -3.20 9.52 -2.77
C THR A 124 -2.59 8.99 -1.49
N LEU A 125 -2.54 9.83 -0.46
CA LEU A 125 -1.91 9.45 0.81
C LEU A 125 -2.95 9.04 1.85
N THR A 126 -4.23 9.30 1.60
CA THR A 126 -5.33 8.91 2.46
C THR A 126 -6.45 8.31 1.63
N SER A 127 -7.22 7.41 2.23
CA SER A 127 -8.41 6.80 1.62
C SER A 127 -9.49 7.84 1.35
N LEU A 128 -9.52 8.95 2.11
CA LEU A 128 -10.40 10.09 1.86
C LEU A 128 -10.02 10.85 0.58
N GLU A 129 -8.73 11.05 0.34
CA GLU A 129 -8.25 11.64 -0.92
C GLU A 129 -8.54 10.71 -2.10
N ALA A 130 -8.36 9.40 -1.91
CA ALA A 130 -8.72 8.39 -2.91
C ALA A 130 -10.21 8.43 -3.23
N LEU A 131 -11.10 8.48 -2.23
CA LEU A 131 -12.55 8.63 -2.43
C LEU A 131 -12.88 9.91 -3.20
N LYS A 132 -12.25 11.05 -2.88
CA LYS A 132 -12.51 12.33 -3.57
C LYS A 132 -12.04 12.33 -5.02
N LYS A 133 -10.94 11.65 -5.33
CA LYS A 133 -10.39 11.57 -6.69
C LYS A 133 -11.05 10.49 -7.55
N GLU A 134 -11.36 9.33 -6.98
CA GLU A 134 -11.80 8.14 -7.71
C GLU A 134 -13.30 7.81 -7.51
N GLY A 135 -13.96 8.43 -6.54
CA GLY A 135 -15.41 8.31 -6.34
C GLY A 135 -15.89 6.97 -5.77
N SER A 136 -14.99 6.12 -5.29
CA SER A 136 -15.29 4.78 -4.77
C SER A 136 -14.93 4.63 -3.29
N LEU A 137 -15.85 4.04 -2.51
CA LEU A 137 -15.77 3.89 -1.04
C LEU A 137 -14.83 2.75 -0.57
N ASN A 138 -14.25 1.99 -1.50
CA ASN A 138 -13.36 0.85 -1.22
C ASN A 138 -11.92 1.07 -1.70
N VAL A 139 -11.52 2.31 -1.90
CA VAL A 139 -10.18 2.65 -2.40
C VAL A 139 -9.30 3.04 -1.22
N GLN A 140 -8.26 2.23 -0.98
CA GLN A 140 -7.19 2.53 -0.04
C GLN A 140 -6.30 3.64 -0.62
N ALA A 141 -5.60 4.40 0.24
CA ALA A 141 -4.48 5.24 -0.20
C ALA A 141 -3.56 4.44 -1.15
N GLY A 142 -3.10 5.08 -2.22
CA GLY A 142 -2.42 4.39 -3.30
C GLY A 142 -1.85 5.31 -4.37
N THR A 143 -0.80 4.82 -5.04
CA THR A 143 -0.29 5.37 -6.30
C THR A 143 -1.04 4.77 -7.50
N ALA A 144 -1.65 5.63 -8.31
CA ALA A 144 -2.28 5.25 -9.56
C ALA A 144 -1.23 5.24 -10.69
N PHE A 145 -1.15 4.15 -11.43
CA PHE A 145 -0.20 3.98 -12.53
C PHE A 145 -0.89 4.04 -13.89
N VAL A 146 -0.13 4.25 -14.96
CA VAL A 146 -0.63 3.98 -16.30
C VAL A 146 -0.85 2.48 -16.43
N ASP A 147 -2.11 2.07 -16.34
CA ASP A 147 -2.56 0.68 -16.35
C ASP A 147 -2.33 -0.07 -17.66
N PHE A 148 -2.42 -1.40 -17.56
CA PHE A 148 -2.45 -2.35 -18.69
C PHE A 148 -3.53 -2.04 -19.72
N GLU A 149 -4.64 -1.41 -19.32
CA GLU A 149 -5.72 -0.97 -20.22
C GLU A 149 -5.21 0.00 -21.28
N PHE A 150 -4.24 0.88 -20.96
CA PHE A 150 -3.61 1.72 -21.98
C PHE A 150 -2.81 0.89 -22.99
N LEU A 151 -2.13 -0.18 -22.54
CA LEU A 151 -1.37 -1.08 -23.42
C LEU A 151 -2.28 -1.94 -24.31
N GLU A 152 -3.46 -2.32 -23.81
CA GLU A 152 -4.53 -2.94 -24.62
C GLU A 152 -5.14 -1.92 -25.61
N GLU A 153 -5.40 -0.69 -25.18
CA GLU A 153 -6.04 0.38 -25.96
C GLU A 153 -5.14 0.93 -27.08
N VAL A 154 -3.81 0.97 -26.89
CA VAL A 154 -2.84 1.32 -27.96
C VAL A 154 -2.55 0.18 -28.94
N GLY A 155 -3.26 -0.95 -28.88
CA GLY A 155 -3.24 -1.99 -29.92
C GLY A 155 -1.89 -2.72 -30.09
N LEU A 156 -0.98 -2.58 -29.13
CA LEU A 156 0.33 -3.23 -29.15
C LEU A 156 0.26 -4.61 -28.47
N LEU A 157 -0.11 -5.60 -29.30
CA LEU A 157 0.29 -7.01 -29.27
C LEU A 157 -0.67 -8.03 -28.64
N LYS A 158 -0.89 -9.12 -29.40
CA LYS A 158 -0.97 -10.48 -28.82
C LYS A 158 0.30 -10.70 -27.98
N PRO A 159 0.22 -10.79 -26.65
CA PRO A 159 1.41 -10.76 -25.82
C PRO A 159 2.27 -12.00 -26.09
N THR A 160 3.49 -11.79 -26.57
CA THR A 160 4.51 -12.85 -26.62
C THR A 160 4.92 -13.19 -25.19
N ILE A 161 5.33 -14.44 -24.92
CA ILE A 161 5.75 -14.91 -23.57
C ILE A 161 6.81 -13.98 -22.94
N ILE A 162 7.69 -13.40 -23.77
CA ILE A 162 8.74 -12.46 -23.34
C ILE A 162 8.14 -11.15 -22.80
N SER A 163 7.13 -10.59 -23.49
CA SER A 163 6.44 -9.38 -23.04
C SER A 163 5.67 -9.63 -21.75
N LEU A 164 5.07 -10.83 -21.60
CA LEU A 164 4.32 -11.18 -20.40
C LEU A 164 5.23 -11.31 -19.17
N ASN A 165 6.39 -11.95 -19.30
CA ASN A 165 7.37 -12.05 -18.20
C ASN A 165 7.93 -10.68 -17.81
N TYR A 166 8.22 -9.83 -18.80
CA TYR A 166 8.72 -8.48 -18.55
C TYR A 166 7.72 -7.62 -17.76
N THR A 167 6.45 -7.64 -18.17
CA THR A 167 5.42 -6.86 -17.47
C THR A 167 5.09 -7.45 -16.10
N LEU A 168 5.06 -8.78 -15.97
CA LEU A 168 4.88 -9.46 -14.69
C LEU A 168 5.99 -9.09 -13.69
N ASN A 169 7.24 -9.07 -14.15
CA ASN A 169 8.39 -8.72 -13.31
C ASN A 169 8.27 -7.30 -12.75
N ARG A 170 7.87 -6.33 -13.60
CA ARG A 170 7.65 -4.95 -13.18
C ARG A 170 6.52 -4.85 -12.18
N PHE A 171 5.37 -5.46 -12.48
CA PHE A 171 4.21 -5.47 -11.59
C PHE A 171 4.52 -6.11 -10.24
N SER A 172 5.25 -7.23 -10.24
CA SER A 172 5.67 -7.90 -8.99
C SER A 172 6.55 -6.99 -8.13
N CYS A 173 7.48 -6.25 -8.75
CA CYS A 173 8.34 -5.33 -8.02
C CYS A 173 7.58 -4.13 -7.46
N ILE A 174 6.65 -3.57 -8.24
CA ILE A 174 5.78 -2.46 -7.81
C ILE A 174 4.88 -2.91 -6.67
N ALA A 175 4.13 -4.01 -6.82
CA ALA A 175 3.23 -4.50 -5.77
C ALA A 175 3.94 -4.76 -4.43
N LEU A 176 5.24 -5.06 -4.45
CA LEU A 176 6.04 -5.30 -3.25
C LEU A 176 6.82 -4.07 -2.76
N ALA A 177 6.76 -2.94 -3.47
CA ALA A 177 7.57 -1.75 -3.18
C ALA A 177 7.18 -1.06 -1.88
N GLY A 178 5.88 -0.94 -1.61
CA GLY A 178 5.39 -0.41 -0.33
C GLY A 178 5.87 -1.24 0.86
N VAL A 179 5.56 -2.55 0.88
CA VAL A 179 5.98 -3.45 1.98
C VAL A 179 7.50 -3.56 2.14
N ALA A 180 8.25 -3.52 1.04
CA ALA A 180 9.70 -3.50 1.08
C ALA A 180 10.24 -2.18 1.69
N THR A 181 9.59 -1.06 1.40
CA THR A 181 9.96 0.24 1.99
C THR A 181 9.68 0.27 3.49
N GLU A 182 8.51 -0.21 3.91
CA GLU A 182 8.18 -0.31 5.33
C GLU A 182 9.14 -1.23 6.08
N TYR A 183 9.48 -2.38 5.50
CA TYR A 183 10.47 -3.29 6.06
C TYR A 183 11.84 -2.62 6.24
N LEU A 184 12.32 -1.88 5.23
CA LEU A 184 13.63 -1.22 5.28
C LEU A 184 13.70 -0.11 6.34
N LEU A 185 12.62 0.61 6.59
CA LEU A 185 12.58 1.72 7.55
C LEU A 185 12.21 1.31 8.96
N PHE A 186 11.30 0.35 9.10
CA PHE A 186 10.65 0.03 10.38
C PHE A 186 10.90 -1.40 10.84
N GLY A 187 11.61 -2.22 10.05
CA GLY A 187 11.94 -3.62 10.34
C GLY A 187 10.79 -4.59 10.10
N THR A 188 9.54 -4.12 9.99
CA THR A 188 8.37 -4.94 9.68
C THR A 188 7.43 -4.20 8.73
N ALA A 189 6.83 -4.93 7.79
CA ALA A 189 5.68 -4.43 7.05
C ALA A 189 4.46 -4.41 7.98
N GLU A 190 3.64 -3.37 7.87
CA GLU A 190 2.35 -3.25 8.54
C GLU A 190 1.22 -3.10 7.53
N GLY A 191 1.41 -2.40 6.41
CA GLY A 191 0.44 -2.27 5.31
C GLY A 191 0.69 -3.22 4.11
N GLY A 192 0.03 -2.96 2.99
CA GLY A 192 0.29 -3.63 1.70
C GLY A 192 -0.30 -5.02 1.51
N LEU A 193 -1.18 -5.49 2.41
CA LEU A 193 -1.86 -6.78 2.24
C LEU A 193 -2.72 -6.82 0.96
N ALA A 194 -3.37 -5.69 0.60
CA ALA A 194 -4.12 -5.55 -0.63
C ALA A 194 -3.23 -5.71 -1.88
N ASP A 195 -2.01 -5.14 -1.85
CA ASP A 195 -1.03 -5.25 -2.93
C ASP A 195 -0.56 -6.71 -3.11
N ILE A 196 -0.23 -7.38 -2.00
CA ILE A 196 0.18 -8.78 -1.99
C ILE A 196 -0.94 -9.70 -2.51
N ASN A 197 -2.17 -9.49 -2.06
CA ASN A 197 -3.34 -10.27 -2.52
C ASN A 197 -3.64 -10.04 -4.00
N THR A 198 -3.39 -8.84 -4.52
CA THR A 198 -3.55 -8.54 -5.94
C THR A 198 -2.48 -9.24 -6.77
N LEU A 199 -1.22 -9.25 -6.31
CA LEU A 199 -0.15 -10.04 -6.91
C LEU A 199 -0.46 -11.54 -6.90
N ASP A 200 -0.92 -12.08 -5.77
CA ASP A 200 -1.27 -13.50 -5.64
C ASP A 200 -2.41 -13.91 -6.59
N ARG A 201 -3.49 -13.10 -6.66
CA ARG A 201 -4.59 -13.33 -7.61
C ARG A 201 -4.12 -13.32 -9.07
N LEU A 202 -3.22 -12.39 -9.41
CA LEU A 202 -2.65 -12.30 -10.76
C LEU A 202 -1.77 -13.51 -11.09
N LEU A 203 -0.93 -13.98 -10.15
CA LEU A 203 -0.12 -15.18 -10.35
C LEU A 203 -0.99 -16.43 -10.53
N LYS A 204 -2.08 -16.54 -9.76
CA LYS A 204 -3.06 -17.62 -9.89
C LYS A 204 -3.81 -17.58 -11.22
N SER A 205 -4.24 -16.41 -11.68
CA SER A 205 -4.93 -16.27 -12.98
C SER A 205 -4.03 -16.62 -14.17
N LEU A 206 -2.72 -16.38 -14.04
CA LEU A 206 -1.71 -16.81 -15.01
C LEU A 206 -1.33 -18.30 -14.90
N GLY A 207 -1.96 -19.05 -14.00
CA GLY A 207 -1.75 -20.50 -13.83
C GLY A 207 -0.42 -20.86 -13.18
N PHE A 208 0.17 -19.98 -12.37
CA PHE A 208 1.41 -20.29 -11.67
C PHE A 208 1.18 -21.35 -10.58
N THR A 209 2.10 -22.30 -10.48
CA THR A 209 2.19 -23.20 -9.32
C THR A 209 2.73 -22.42 -8.12
N GLN A 210 2.44 -22.88 -6.90
CA GLN A 210 2.94 -22.23 -5.68
C GLN A 210 4.46 -22.03 -5.71
N LYS A 211 5.21 -23.07 -6.12
CA LYS A 211 6.67 -23.01 -6.24
C LYS A 211 7.14 -21.91 -7.21
N LYS A 212 6.41 -21.69 -8.30
CA LYS A 212 6.73 -20.64 -9.29
C LYS A 212 6.36 -19.26 -8.78
N ALA A 213 5.23 -19.13 -8.10
CA ALA A 213 4.81 -17.92 -7.42
C ALA A 213 5.83 -17.51 -6.34
N ASP A 214 6.22 -18.43 -5.46
CA ASP A 214 7.22 -18.17 -4.41
C ASP A 214 8.58 -17.75 -4.98
N ALA A 215 8.97 -18.32 -6.13
CA ALA A 215 10.19 -17.89 -6.82
C ALA A 215 10.07 -16.47 -7.38
N GLN A 216 8.93 -16.14 -7.99
CA GLN A 216 8.66 -14.81 -8.52
C GLN A 216 8.65 -13.76 -7.40
N VAL A 217 7.98 -14.05 -6.28
CA VAL A 217 7.93 -13.17 -5.12
C VAL A 217 9.32 -12.97 -4.53
N ARG A 218 10.11 -14.04 -4.32
CA ARG A 218 11.47 -13.90 -3.79
C ARG A 218 12.39 -13.07 -4.68
N TRP A 219 12.33 -13.28 -5.99
CA TRP A 219 13.08 -12.47 -6.94
C TRP A 219 12.66 -11.00 -6.87
N ALA A 220 11.34 -10.74 -6.88
CA ALA A 220 10.80 -9.40 -6.84
C ALA A 220 11.15 -8.67 -5.53
N VAL A 221 11.01 -9.34 -4.37
CA VAL A 221 11.43 -8.79 -3.06
C VAL A 221 12.91 -8.39 -3.10
N LEU A 222 13.80 -9.30 -3.53
CA LEU A 222 15.24 -9.02 -3.56
C LEU A 222 15.56 -7.83 -4.47
N ASN A 223 14.98 -7.80 -5.68
CA ASN A 223 15.20 -6.74 -6.65
C ASN A 223 14.67 -5.39 -6.15
N THR A 224 13.45 -5.37 -5.62
CA THR A 224 12.81 -4.17 -5.06
C THR A 224 13.61 -3.64 -3.86
N VAL A 225 14.01 -4.48 -2.91
CA VAL A 225 14.82 -4.07 -1.75
C VAL A 225 16.15 -3.47 -2.18
N LEU A 226 16.83 -4.07 -3.16
CA LEU A 226 18.13 -3.56 -3.62
C LEU A 226 18.00 -2.24 -4.38
N LEU A 227 16.93 -2.05 -5.16
CA LEU A 227 16.61 -0.76 -5.79
C LEU A 227 16.31 0.32 -4.73
N LEU A 228 15.48 0.01 -3.73
CA LEU A 228 15.14 0.94 -2.66
C LEU A 228 16.35 1.33 -1.79
N ARG A 229 17.26 0.38 -1.51
CA ARG A 229 18.51 0.66 -0.80
C ARG A 229 19.45 1.55 -1.61
N ARG A 230 19.57 1.30 -2.92
CA ARG A 230 20.41 2.12 -3.80
C ARG A 230 19.91 3.56 -3.87
N HIS A 231 18.60 3.74 -4.01
CA HIS A 231 17.99 5.05 -4.20
C HIS A 231 17.33 5.58 -2.92
N GLU A 232 17.91 5.29 -1.75
CA GLU A 232 17.37 5.68 -0.44
C GLU A 232 17.14 7.19 -0.33
N LYS A 233 18.11 7.98 -0.82
CA LYS A 233 18.03 9.44 -0.80
C LYS A 233 16.88 9.96 -1.67
N ALA A 234 16.73 9.42 -2.88
CA ALA A 234 15.64 9.80 -3.78
C ALA A 234 14.27 9.45 -3.16
N ARG A 235 14.15 8.27 -2.53
CA ARG A 235 12.96 7.84 -1.81
C ARG A 235 12.62 8.79 -0.66
N ALA A 236 13.60 9.17 0.16
CA ALA A 236 13.37 10.03 1.32
C ALA A 236 12.90 11.43 0.91
N MET A 237 13.54 12.04 -0.09
CA MET A 237 13.12 13.32 -0.65
C MET A 237 11.71 13.22 -1.26
N LEU A 238 11.46 12.18 -2.04
CA LEU A 238 10.15 11.94 -2.65
C LEU A 238 9.04 11.83 -1.61
N ALA A 239 9.29 11.12 -0.51
CA ALA A 239 8.35 11.00 0.60
C ALA A 239 8.04 12.37 1.23
N GLU A 240 9.03 13.25 1.38
CA GLU A 240 8.83 14.62 1.87
C GLU A 240 7.95 15.44 0.91
N ALA A 241 8.27 15.45 -0.39
CA ALA A 241 7.42 16.11 -1.40
C ALA A 241 5.99 15.56 -1.44
N MET A 242 5.84 14.25 -1.29
CA MET A 242 4.53 13.62 -1.27
C MET A 242 3.73 14.05 -0.04
N SER A 243 4.37 14.09 1.14
CA SER A 243 3.75 14.56 2.40
C SER A 243 3.30 16.02 2.33
N GLU A 244 4.03 16.87 1.61
CA GLU A 244 3.66 18.26 1.33
C GLU A 244 2.54 18.41 0.28
N GLY A 245 2.10 17.32 -0.35
CA GLY A 245 1.06 17.34 -1.38
C GLY A 245 1.54 17.93 -2.72
N GLN A 246 2.83 17.82 -3.04
CA GLN A 246 3.38 18.35 -4.29
C GLN A 246 2.82 17.62 -5.53
N SER A 247 2.90 18.27 -6.68
CA SER A 247 2.45 17.66 -7.94
C SER A 247 3.34 16.47 -8.35
N ILE A 248 2.80 15.57 -9.19
CA ILE A 248 3.55 14.45 -9.77
C ILE A 248 4.78 14.95 -10.55
N SER A 249 4.64 16.06 -11.29
CA SER A 249 5.75 16.63 -12.05
C SER A 249 6.88 17.09 -11.11
N SER A 250 6.53 17.69 -9.98
CA SER A 250 7.51 18.08 -8.95
C SER A 250 8.20 16.85 -8.36
N CYS A 251 7.43 15.79 -8.06
CA CYS A 251 7.96 14.52 -7.56
C CYS A 251 8.92 13.87 -8.55
N VAL A 252 8.59 13.82 -9.84
CA VAL A 252 9.45 13.28 -10.89
C VAL A 252 10.74 14.10 -11.03
N GLN A 253 10.63 15.43 -11.07
CA GLN A 253 11.81 16.30 -11.12
C GLN A 253 12.73 16.10 -9.90
N MET A 254 12.15 15.84 -8.74
CA MET A 254 12.91 15.56 -7.52
C MET A 254 13.67 14.25 -7.62
N ILE A 255 13.05 13.20 -8.17
CA ILE A 255 13.72 11.92 -8.44
C ILE A 255 14.89 12.14 -9.41
N GLU A 256 14.66 12.82 -10.54
CA GLU A 256 15.67 13.08 -11.57
C GLU A 256 16.84 13.92 -11.07
N LYS A 257 16.59 14.86 -10.14
CA LYS A 257 17.67 15.67 -9.51
C LYS A 257 18.47 14.90 -8.47
N THR A 258 17.89 13.83 -7.90
CA THR A 258 18.47 13.12 -6.75
C THR A 258 19.16 11.83 -7.18
N ILE A 259 18.72 11.20 -8.26
CA ILE A 259 19.39 10.05 -8.86
C ILE A 259 20.61 10.56 -9.61
N ASP A 260 21.78 10.03 -9.28
CA ASP A 260 23.01 10.32 -10.02
C ASP A 260 22.92 9.66 -11.40
N VAL A 261 23.45 10.30 -12.45
CA VAL A 261 23.34 9.82 -13.84
C VAL A 261 24.05 8.47 -14.00
N ASP A 262 25.03 8.19 -13.15
CA ASP A 262 25.77 6.92 -13.09
C ASP A 262 24.97 5.75 -12.46
N ASP A 263 23.81 6.02 -11.84
CA ASP A 263 22.97 5.02 -11.15
C ASP A 263 21.81 4.47 -12.01
N LEU A 264 21.57 5.04 -13.20
CA LEU A 264 20.52 4.63 -14.16
C LEU A 264 20.87 3.34 -14.93
#